data_AF-A0A835Q926-F1
#
_entry.id   AF-A0A835Q926-F1
#
_cell.length_a   1.000
_cell.length_b   1.000
_cell.length_c   1.000
_cell.angle_alpha   90.00
_cell.angle_beta   90.00
_cell.angle_gamma   90.00
#
_symmetry.space_group_name_H-M   'P 1'
#
loop_
_entity.id
_entity.type
_entity.pdbx_description
1 polymer ?
#
loop_
_entity_poly.entity_id
_entity_poly.type
_entity_poly.pdbx_seq_one_letter_code
_entity_poly.pdbx_strand_id
1 'polypeptide(L)'
;MVFPSVGILLRPEGCLMRCQRNLVAWNAMLSGYVQCLRIEEAHNLFLDMAERNSVTWTTMVNGYVRVGMIDKARELLDAMPFKNVAAQTAMLTGYVQSLRMDKAVELFEKISARDDVC
;
A
#
# COMPACT_ATOMS: atom_id res chain seq x y z
N MET A 1 59.69 -14.11 14.13
CA MET A 1 59.12 -15.23 13.35
C MET A 1 57.64 -15.30 13.70
N VAL A 2 56.77 -14.82 12.83
CA VAL A 2 55.31 -14.79 13.04
C VAL A 2 54.71 -15.68 11.95
N PHE A 3 54.24 -16.87 12.32
CA PHE A 3 53.47 -17.72 11.43
C PHE A 3 51.97 -17.42 11.57
N PRO A 4 51.24 -17.27 10.45
CA PRO A 4 49.80 -17.11 10.40
C PRO A 4 49.12 -18.49 10.47
N SER A 5 47.92 -18.61 11.07
CA SER A 5 46.89 -19.65 10.79
C SER A 5 45.80 -19.71 11.87
N VAL A 6 45.00 -18.65 12.01
CA VAL A 6 43.62 -18.81 12.51
C VAL A 6 42.71 -18.00 11.60
N GLY A 7 42.34 -18.63 10.49
CA GLY A 7 41.29 -18.17 9.61
C GLY A 7 39.93 -18.36 10.25
N ILE A 8 39.50 -17.39 11.05
CA ILE A 8 38.07 -17.07 11.23
C ILE A 8 37.99 -15.55 11.10
N LEU A 9 38.19 -15.06 9.87
CA LEU A 9 37.72 -13.73 9.51
C LEU A 9 36.19 -13.83 9.48
N LEU A 10 35.57 -13.28 10.52
CA LEU A 10 34.14 -13.05 10.64
C LEU A 10 33.58 -12.67 9.26
N ARG A 11 32.57 -13.42 8.79
CA ARG A 11 31.77 -13.03 7.63
C ARG A 11 31.42 -11.55 7.77
N PRO A 12 31.56 -10.71 6.73
CA PRO A 12 31.02 -9.37 6.78
C PRO A 12 29.49 -9.47 6.60
N GLU A 13 28.81 -9.98 7.63
CA GLU A 13 27.44 -9.61 7.95
C GLU A 13 27.50 -8.13 8.34
N GLY A 14 27.39 -7.24 7.35
CA GLY A 14 27.63 -5.83 7.67
C GLY A 14 27.47 -4.82 6.57
N CYS A 15 27.06 -5.19 5.35
CA CYS A 15 26.41 -4.22 4.47
C CYS A 15 24.92 -4.18 4.82
N LEU A 16 24.60 -3.78 6.06
CA LEU A 16 23.32 -3.14 6.39
C LEU A 16 23.30 -1.74 5.75
N MET A 17 23.60 -1.65 4.45
CA MET A 17 22.84 -0.77 3.59
C MET A 17 21.43 -1.34 3.57
N ARG A 18 20.72 -1.08 4.67
CA ARG A 18 19.29 -0.87 4.66
C ARG A 18 19.14 0.37 3.77
N CYS A 19 19.28 0.17 2.45
CA CYS A 19 18.91 1.13 1.45
C CYS A 19 17.51 1.50 1.87
N GLN A 20 17.37 2.69 2.43
CA GLN A 20 16.09 3.32 2.64
C GLN A 20 15.54 3.44 1.23
N ARG A 21 14.98 2.36 0.69
CA ARG A 21 14.34 2.32 -0.62
C ARG A 21 13.32 3.42 -0.46
N ASN A 22 13.62 4.52 -1.13
CA ASN A 22 12.89 5.76 -0.92
C ASN A 22 11.41 5.42 -1.09
N LEU A 23 10.53 5.91 -0.22
CA LEU A 23 9.09 5.64 -0.31
C LEU A 23 8.56 5.88 -1.74
N VAL A 24 9.17 6.83 -2.45
CA VAL A 24 8.95 7.10 -3.87
C VAL A 24 9.22 5.88 -4.76
N ALA A 25 10.33 5.17 -4.56
CA ALA A 25 10.69 3.98 -5.33
C ALA A 25 9.76 2.79 -5.04
N TRP A 26 9.39 2.58 -3.76
CA TRP A 26 8.38 1.57 -3.41
C TRP A 26 7.03 1.89 -4.05
N ASN A 27 6.58 3.14 -3.96
CA ASN A 27 5.34 3.59 -4.57
C ASN A 27 5.36 3.45 -6.10
N ALA A 28 6.51 3.70 -6.74
CA ALA A 28 6.68 3.50 -8.18
C ALA A 28 6.56 2.02 -8.57
N MET A 29 7.25 1.12 -7.85
CA MET A 29 7.14 -0.33 -8.08
C MET A 29 5.70 -0.81 -7.86
N LEU A 30 5.09 -0.41 -6.75
CA LEU A 30 3.72 -0.80 -6.39
C LEU A 30 2.71 -0.29 -7.43
N SER A 31 2.88 0.93 -7.93
CA SER A 31 2.07 1.48 -9.03
C SER A 31 2.25 0.67 -10.31
N GLY A 32 3.49 0.25 -10.63
CA GLY A 32 3.77 -0.62 -11.77
C GLY A 32 3.07 -1.98 -11.67
N TYR A 33 3.13 -2.64 -10.52
CA TYR A 33 2.42 -3.91 -10.30
C TYR A 33 0.90 -3.74 -10.41
N VAL A 34 0.35 -2.67 -9.85
CA VAL A 34 -1.07 -2.33 -9.97
C VAL A 34 -1.48 -2.05 -11.41
N GLN A 35 -0.64 -1.38 -12.20
CA GLN A 35 -0.88 -1.16 -13.63
C GLN A 35 -0.89 -2.46 -14.44
N CYS A 36 -0.02 -3.40 -14.10
CA CYS A 36 0.02 -4.74 -14.69
C CYS A 36 -1.06 -5.69 -14.14
N LEU A 37 -1.97 -5.23 -13.28
CA LEU A 37 -3.00 -6.05 -12.60
C LEU A 37 -2.42 -7.20 -11.75
N ARG A 38 -1.14 -7.12 -11.38
CA ARG A 38 -0.42 -8.12 -10.56
C ARG A 38 -0.57 -7.77 -9.08
N ILE A 39 -1.82 -7.80 -8.60
CA ILE A 39 -2.18 -7.27 -7.27
C ILE A 39 -1.62 -8.12 -6.13
N GLU A 40 -1.47 -9.43 -6.30
CA GLU A 40 -0.86 -10.29 -5.27
C GLU A 40 0.60 -9.91 -4.99
N GLU A 41 1.36 -9.63 -6.04
CA GLU A 41 2.75 -9.17 -5.88
C GLU A 41 2.82 -7.75 -5.36
N ALA A 42 1.91 -6.87 -5.77
CA ALA A 42 1.76 -5.55 -5.16
C ALA A 42 1.47 -5.67 -3.65
N HIS A 43 0.66 -6.65 -3.24
CA HIS A 43 0.32 -6.89 -1.84
C HIS A 43 1.50 -7.44 -1.04
N ASN A 44 2.24 -8.40 -1.58
CA ASN A 44 3.45 -8.91 -0.92
C ASN A 44 4.48 -7.78 -0.73
N LEU A 45 4.67 -6.95 -1.76
CA LEU A 45 5.53 -5.78 -1.69
C LEU A 45 5.02 -4.77 -0.65
N PHE A 46 3.71 -4.57 -0.55
CA PHE A 46 3.09 -3.72 0.46
C PHE A 46 3.33 -4.25 1.89
N LEU A 47 3.30 -5.57 2.11
CA LEU A 47 3.60 -6.18 3.41
C LEU A 47 5.08 -6.01 3.80
N ASP A 48 6.00 -6.04 2.83
CA ASP A 48 7.43 -5.84 3.05
C ASP A 48 7.81 -4.37 3.35
N MET A 49 6.94 -3.40 3.05
CA MET A 49 7.20 -1.99 3.33
C MET A 49 7.21 -1.70 4.84
N ALA A 50 8.35 -1.24 5.36
CA ALA A 50 8.49 -0.81 6.76
C ALA A 50 7.73 0.48 7.09
N GLU A 51 7.65 1.40 6.13
CA GLU A 51 6.90 2.66 6.23
C GLU A 51 5.90 2.74 5.07
N ARG A 52 4.68 3.19 5.36
CA ARG A 52 3.60 3.32 4.37
C ARG A 52 2.93 4.67 4.54
N ASN A 53 2.86 5.44 3.47
CA ASN A 53 2.21 6.74 3.49
C ASN A 53 0.82 6.67 2.86
N SER A 54 0.06 7.76 2.94
CA SER A 54 -1.30 7.85 2.41
C SER A 54 -1.38 7.47 0.92
N VAL A 55 -0.32 7.76 0.15
CA VAL A 55 -0.22 7.41 -1.27
C VAL A 55 -0.12 5.89 -1.45
N THR A 56 0.74 5.20 -0.69
CA THR A 56 0.90 3.73 -0.76
C THR A 56 -0.44 3.00 -0.56
N TRP A 57 -1.18 3.38 0.49
CA TRP A 57 -2.50 2.80 0.77
C TRP A 57 -3.51 3.10 -0.34
N THR A 58 -3.56 4.34 -0.82
CA THR A 58 -4.46 4.75 -1.91
C THR A 58 -4.18 3.98 -3.20
N THR A 59 -2.91 3.73 -3.52
CA THR A 59 -2.52 2.95 -4.70
C THR A 59 -2.97 1.49 -4.58
N MET A 60 -2.81 0.87 -3.40
CA MET A 60 -3.29 -0.51 -3.18
C MET A 60 -4.81 -0.59 -3.29
N VAL A 61 -5.54 0.33 -2.66
CA VAL A 61 -7.02 0.40 -2.74
C VAL A 61 -7.47 0.52 -4.20
N ASN A 62 -6.90 1.44 -4.97
CA ASN A 62 -7.17 1.56 -6.40
C ASN A 62 -6.85 0.27 -7.16
N GLY A 63 -5.76 -0.41 -6.82
CA GLY A 63 -5.40 -1.67 -7.45
C GLY A 63 -6.43 -2.77 -7.24
N TYR A 64 -6.90 -2.96 -6.01
CA TYR A 64 -7.96 -3.93 -5.72
C TYR A 64 -9.29 -3.57 -6.37
N VAL A 65 -9.65 -2.28 -6.38
CA VAL A 65 -10.84 -1.79 -7.07
C VAL A 65 -10.79 -2.13 -8.57
N ARG A 66 -9.64 -1.90 -9.22
CA ARG A 66 -9.48 -2.17 -10.66
C ARG A 66 -9.57 -3.64 -11.03
N VAL A 67 -9.18 -4.55 -10.14
CA VAL A 67 -9.33 -6.00 -10.33
C VAL A 67 -10.73 -6.50 -9.94
N GLY A 68 -11.59 -5.62 -9.41
CA GLY A 68 -12.94 -5.97 -8.96
C GLY A 68 -12.98 -6.63 -7.58
N MET A 69 -11.86 -6.70 -6.87
CA MET A 69 -11.77 -7.22 -5.51
C MET A 69 -12.17 -6.15 -4.48
N ILE A 70 -13.41 -5.66 -4.59
CA ILE A 70 -13.89 -4.52 -3.80
C ILE A 70 -13.92 -4.81 -2.29
N ASP A 71 -14.18 -6.06 -1.90
CA ASP A 71 -14.22 -6.45 -0.49
C ASP A 71 -12.82 -6.31 0.16
N LYS A 72 -11.76 -6.78 -0.51
CA LYS A 72 -10.37 -6.57 -0.06
C LYS A 72 -9.96 -5.10 -0.07
N ALA A 73 -10.44 -4.34 -1.07
CA ALA A 73 -10.19 -2.91 -1.15
C ALA A 73 -10.81 -2.17 0.07
N ARG A 74 -12.00 -2.60 0.51
CA ARG A 74 -12.68 -2.07 1.70
C ARG A 74 -11.93 -2.39 2.98
N GLU A 75 -11.47 -3.63 3.14
CA GLU A 75 -10.65 -4.04 4.29
C GLU A 75 -9.40 -3.16 4.42
N LEU A 76 -8.73 -2.87 3.31
CA LEU A 76 -7.57 -1.97 3.30
C LEU A 76 -7.91 -0.53 3.62
N LEU A 77 -9.04 -0.02 3.13
CA LEU A 77 -9.51 1.32 3.48
C LEU A 77 -9.82 1.44 4.98
N ASP A 78 -10.38 0.39 5.58
CA ASP A 78 -10.71 0.37 7.00
C ASP A 78 -9.47 0.15 7.89
N ALA A 79 -8.46 -0.57 7.42
CA ALA A 79 -7.15 -0.70 8.05
C ALA A 79 -6.27 0.57 7.94
N MET A 80 -6.63 1.51 7.05
CA MET A 80 -5.85 2.72 6.82
C MET A 80 -5.94 3.66 8.05
N PRO A 81 -4.80 4.05 8.67
CA PRO A 81 -4.82 4.87 9.89
C PRO A 81 -5.37 6.27 9.65
N PHE A 82 -5.15 6.83 8.45
CA PHE A 82 -5.69 8.12 8.03
C PHE A 82 -6.51 7.93 6.76
N LYS A 83 -7.83 7.87 6.89
CA LYS A 83 -8.74 7.79 5.75
C LYS A 83 -8.65 9.09 4.94
N ASN A 84 -7.95 9.02 3.81
CA ASN A 84 -7.85 10.12 2.87
C ASN A 84 -9.06 10.09 1.92
N VAL A 85 -9.59 11.27 1.60
CA VAL A 85 -10.68 11.46 0.64
C VAL A 85 -10.36 10.77 -0.69
N ALA A 86 -9.11 10.80 -1.14
CA ALA A 86 -8.67 10.13 -2.36
C ALA A 86 -8.88 8.59 -2.34
N ALA A 87 -8.60 7.93 -1.21
CA ALA A 87 -8.81 6.49 -1.07
C ALA A 87 -10.31 6.15 -0.96
N GLN A 88 -11.08 7.01 -0.29
CA GLN A 88 -12.53 6.84 -0.17
C GLN A 88 -13.27 7.08 -1.50
N THR A 89 -12.85 8.06 -2.30
CA THR A 89 -13.39 8.28 -3.65
C THR A 89 -13.04 7.14 -4.60
N ALA A 90 -11.83 6.58 -4.52
CA ALA A 90 -11.46 5.36 -5.24
C ALA A 90 -12.36 4.16 -4.87
N MET A 91 -12.72 4.03 -3.59
CA MET A 91 -13.67 3.00 -3.16
C MET A 91 -15.10 3.26 -3.65
N LEU A 92 -15.53 4.53 -3.65
CA LEU A 92 -16.84 4.93 -4.16
C LEU A 92 -16.99 4.55 -5.64
N THR A 93 -15.98 4.88 -6.46
CA THR A 93 -15.99 4.51 -7.89
C THR A 93 -16.00 3.00 -8.08
N GLY A 94 -15.27 2.26 -7.24
CA GLY A 94 -15.29 0.79 -7.24
C GLY A 94 -16.66 0.18 -6.90
N TYR A 95 -17.38 0.74 -5.91
CA TYR A 95 -18.73 0.28 -5.59
C TYR A 95 -19.74 0.59 -6.70
N VAL A 96 -19.65 1.77 -7.30
CA VAL A 96 -20.50 2.16 -8.44
C VAL A 96 -20.28 1.22 -9.63
N GLN A 97 -19.03 0.92 -9.96
CA GLN A 97 -18.68 -0.01 -11.04
C GLN A 97 -19.14 -1.44 -10.76
N SER A 98 -19.19 -1.84 -9.50
CA SER A 98 -19.66 -3.17 -9.08
C SER A 98 -21.17 -3.23 -8.81
N LEU A 99 -21.92 -2.17 -9.13
CA LEU A 99 -23.36 -2.02 -8.88
C LEU A 99 -23.78 -2.19 -7.41
N ARG A 100 -22.85 -2.01 -6.48
CA ARG A 100 -23.10 -2.10 -5.02
C ARG A 100 -23.44 -0.71 -4.48
N MET A 101 -24.54 -0.14 -4.96
CA MET A 101 -24.98 1.22 -4.63
C MET A 101 -25.20 1.42 -3.13
N ASP A 102 -25.74 0.43 -2.43
CA ASP A 102 -26.02 0.51 -0.99
C ASP A 102 -24.76 0.84 -0.18
N LYS A 103 -23.66 0.13 -0.47
CA LYS A 103 -22.35 0.35 0.17
C LYS A 103 -21.69 1.65 -0.30
N ALA A 104 -21.97 2.10 -1.53
CA ALA A 104 -21.47 3.37 -2.04
C ALA A 104 -22.08 4.56 -1.28
N VAL A 105 -23.40 4.54 -1.07
CA VAL A 105 -24.11 5.58 -0.32
C VAL A 105 -23.66 5.60 1.14
N GLU A 106 -23.55 4.43 1.79
CA GLU A 106 -23.04 4.33 3.17
C GLU A 106 -21.62 4.92 3.30
N LEU A 107 -20.76 4.69 2.31
CA LEU A 107 -19.42 5.27 2.30
C LEU A 107 -19.46 6.79 2.05
N PHE A 108 -20.33 7.26 1.15
CA PHE A 108 -20.48 8.67 0.81
C PHE A 108 -20.91 9.51 2.02
N GLU A 109 -21.90 9.03 2.78
CA GLU A 109 -22.33 9.70 4.02
C GLU A 109 -21.19 9.84 5.04
N LYS A 110 -20.31 8.84 5.11
CA LYS A 110 -19.12 8.88 5.97
C LYS A 110 -18.03 9.84 5.47
N ILE A 111 -18.01 10.18 4.18
CA ILE A 111 -17.07 11.16 3.60
C ILE A 111 -17.54 12.59 3.92
N SER A 112 -18.85 12.87 3.83
CA SER A 112 -19.43 14.20 4.04
C SER A 112 -19.45 14.68 5.50
N ALA A 113 -19.14 13.83 6.48
CA ALA A 113 -19.11 14.20 7.90
C ALA A 113 -17.83 14.92 8.36
N ARG A 114 -17.02 15.48 7.44
CA ARG A 114 -15.80 16.24 7.77
C ARG A 114 -15.67 17.61 7.12
N ASP A 115 -16.69 18.06 6.38
CA ASP A 115 -16.75 19.43 5.87
C ASP A 115 -17.60 20.32 6.80
N ASP A 116 -17.42 20.19 8.12
CA ASP A 116 -17.74 21.29 9.03
C ASP A 116 -16.59 22.30 8.92
N VAL A 117 -16.72 23.17 7.91
CA VAL A 117 -15.98 24.43 7.85
C VAL A 117 -16.49 25.29 9.01
N CYS A 118 -15.70 25.37 10.07
CA CYS A 118 -15.78 26.46 11.06
C CYS A 118 -14.43 27.16 11.14
#